data_AF-Q2JK95-F1
#
_entry.id   AF-Q2JK95-F1
#
_cell.length_a   1.000
_cell.length_b   1.000
_cell.length_c   1.000
_cell.angle_alpha   90.00
_cell.angle_beta   90.00
_cell.angle_gamma   90.00
#
_symmetry.space_group_name_H-M   'P 1'
#
loop_
_entity.id
_entity.type
_entity.pdbx_description
1 polymer ?
#
loop_
_entity_poly.entity_id
_entity_poly.type
_entity_poly.pdbx_seq_one_letter_code
_entity_poly.pdbx_strand_id
1 'polypeptide(L)'
;MSPEQFDLINRLFQLTFQIGDRLGCESSDPAQLLLTNRPSLESSCTFFPSDFTYEALDPQVWADYMAEVPALAQMANILQPYPFTCGIYRQDEVSWWICAFWAAQEDLGTNLLLRAHRVET
;
A
#
# COMPACT_ATOMS: atom_id res chain seq x y z
N MET A 1 14.32 -16.58 3.22
CA MET A 1 14.43 -15.38 2.39
C MET A 1 15.70 -15.48 1.58
N SER A 2 15.61 -15.51 0.26
CA SER A 2 16.76 -15.50 -0.64
C SER A 2 17.39 -14.09 -0.75
N PRO A 3 18.63 -13.94 -1.23
CA PRO A 3 19.22 -12.63 -1.50
C PRO A 3 18.39 -11.77 -2.46
N GLU A 4 17.82 -12.40 -3.50
CA GLU A 4 16.96 -11.74 -4.49
C GLU A 4 15.68 -11.20 -3.85
N GLN A 5 15.06 -11.98 -2.94
CA GLN A 5 13.91 -11.54 -2.16
C GLN A 5 14.24 -10.36 -1.25
N PHE A 6 15.41 -10.39 -0.63
CA PHE A 6 15.87 -9.30 0.23
C PHE A 6 16.11 -8.02 -0.56
N ASP A 7 16.76 -8.10 -1.72
CA ASP A 7 17.00 -6.94 -2.59
C ASP A 7 15.69 -6.36 -3.15
N LEU A 8 14.75 -7.23 -3.53
CA LEU A 8 13.40 -6.84 -3.93
C LEU A 8 12.72 -6.05 -2.80
N ILE A 9 12.65 -6.62 -1.60
CA ILE A 9 12.00 -6.01 -0.43
C ILE A 9 12.66 -4.68 -0.09
N ASN A 10 13.99 -4.60 -0.07
CA ASN A 10 14.73 -3.36 0.19
C ASN A 10 14.38 -2.26 -0.81
N ARG A 11 14.29 -2.60 -2.10
CA ARG A 11 13.90 -1.65 -3.14
C ARG A 11 12.48 -1.15 -2.92
N LEU A 12 11.55 -2.02 -2.52
CA LEU A 12 10.17 -1.63 -2.22
C LEU A 12 10.10 -0.69 -1.00
N PHE A 13 10.85 -0.98 0.07
CA PHE A 13 10.97 -0.07 1.23
C PHE A 13 11.58 1.28 0.87
N GLN A 14 12.53 1.34 -0.06
CA GLN A 14 13.08 2.62 -0.52
C GLN A 14 12.03 3.46 -1.26
N LEU A 15 11.12 2.82 -2.00
CA LEU A 15 10.05 3.50 -2.71
C LEU A 15 8.99 4.08 -1.76
N THR A 16 8.73 3.47 -0.61
CA THR A 16 7.73 4.01 0.33
C THR A 16 8.08 5.39 0.87
N PHE A 17 9.37 5.67 1.08
CA PHE A 17 9.82 7.00 1.49
C PHE A 17 9.51 8.10 0.47
N GLN A 18 9.29 7.74 -0.80
CA GLN A 18 8.98 8.70 -1.87
C GLN A 18 7.48 8.94 -2.07
N ILE A 19 6.63 8.22 -1.33
CA ILE A 19 5.15 8.31 -1.42
C ILE A 19 4.61 9.39 -0.47
N GLY A 20 5.21 9.54 0.73
CA GLY A 20 4.67 10.31 1.86
C GLY A 20 4.25 11.75 1.56
N ASP A 21 5.05 12.50 0.79
CA ASP A 21 4.75 13.92 0.53
C ASP A 21 3.80 14.15 -0.66
N ARG A 22 3.54 13.13 -1.49
CA ARG A 22 2.93 13.31 -2.82
C ARG A 22 1.46 12.98 -2.92
N LEU A 23 0.86 12.36 -1.90
CA LEU A 23 -0.57 12.03 -1.88
C LEU A 23 -1.48 13.16 -1.33
N GLY A 24 -0.93 14.36 -1.11
CA GLY A 24 -1.65 15.51 -0.56
C GLY A 24 -1.56 15.64 0.96
N CYS A 25 -0.59 14.97 1.59
CA CYS A 25 -0.59 14.73 3.02
C CYS A 25 0.18 15.81 3.79
N GLU A 26 -0.51 16.63 4.58
CA GLU A 26 0.08 17.26 5.77
C GLU A 26 0.16 16.29 6.97
N SER A 27 -0.12 14.99 6.74
CA SER A 27 -0.16 13.95 7.76
C SER A 27 1.24 13.59 8.27
N SER A 28 1.36 13.47 9.60
CA SER A 28 2.55 12.99 10.32
C SER A 28 2.89 11.52 10.10
N ASP A 29 2.01 10.75 9.45
CA ASP A 29 2.21 9.33 9.20
C ASP A 29 2.81 9.04 7.81
N PRO A 30 4.07 8.57 7.73
CA PRO A 30 4.70 8.23 6.45
C PRO A 30 4.02 7.00 5.84
N ALA A 31 4.11 6.86 4.52
CA ALA A 31 3.72 5.63 3.84
C ALA A 31 4.56 4.44 4.37
N GLN A 32 3.91 3.29 4.54
CA GLN A 32 4.50 2.09 5.14
C GLN A 32 4.33 0.90 4.21
N LEU A 33 5.39 0.09 4.10
CA LEU A 33 5.32 -1.26 3.58
C LEU A 33 5.44 -2.23 4.76
N LEU A 34 4.45 -3.10 4.91
CA LEU A 34 4.41 -4.10 5.98
C LEU A 34 4.54 -5.49 5.37
N LEU A 35 5.45 -6.29 5.92
CA LEU A 35 5.49 -7.73 5.69
C LEU A 35 4.50 -8.38 6.65
N THR A 36 3.53 -9.13 6.13
CA THR A 36 2.42 -9.61 6.95
C THR A 36 2.05 -11.07 6.66
N ASN A 37 1.43 -11.72 7.64
CA ASN A 37 0.82 -13.04 7.49
C ASN A 37 -0.71 -12.97 7.30
N ARG A 38 -1.29 -11.76 7.24
CA ARG A 38 -2.72 -11.59 6.99
C ARG A 38 -3.06 -12.10 5.59
N PRO A 39 -4.17 -12.83 5.41
CA PRO A 39 -4.48 -13.49 4.15
C PRO A 39 -5.03 -12.56 3.07
N SER A 40 -5.52 -11.37 3.45
CA SER A 40 -6.13 -10.41 2.53
C SER A 40 -6.03 -8.97 3.04
N LEU A 41 -6.44 -8.02 2.19
CA LEU A 41 -6.53 -6.61 2.57
C LEU A 41 -7.62 -6.36 3.63
N GLU A 42 -8.77 -7.01 3.54
CA GLU A 42 -9.86 -6.91 4.52
C GLU A 42 -9.45 -7.49 5.88
N SER A 43 -8.67 -8.57 5.85
CA SER A 43 -8.14 -9.21 7.07
C SER A 43 -7.02 -8.41 7.73
N SER A 44 -6.58 -7.33 7.10
CA SER A 44 -5.51 -6.45 7.56
C SER A 44 -5.99 -5.28 8.44
N CYS A 45 -7.28 -5.26 8.81
CA CYS A 45 -7.90 -4.21 9.62
C CYS A 45 -7.14 -3.90 10.93
N THR A 46 -6.44 -4.88 11.52
CA THR A 46 -5.65 -4.68 12.74
C THR A 46 -4.45 -3.75 12.58
N PHE A 47 -4.04 -3.44 11.34
CA PHE A 47 -3.00 -2.46 11.09
C PHE A 47 -3.54 -1.04 11.04
N PHE A 48 -4.85 -0.85 11.01
CA PHE A 48 -5.49 0.46 10.93
C PHE A 48 -6.11 0.86 12.27
N PRO A 49 -6.31 2.16 12.54
CA PRO A 49 -7.08 2.59 13.70
C PRO A 49 -8.53 2.06 13.63
N SER A 50 -9.13 1.80 14.80
CA SER A 50 -10.38 1.04 14.91
C SER A 50 -11.62 1.75 14.36
N ASP A 51 -11.55 3.06 14.13
CA ASP A 51 -12.59 3.92 13.60
C ASP A 51 -12.56 4.02 12.06
N PHE A 52 -11.60 3.38 11.40
CA PHE A 52 -11.57 3.28 9.95
C PHE A 52 -12.27 2.01 9.45
N THR A 53 -13.04 2.14 8.38
CA THR A 53 -13.76 1.04 7.75
C THR A 53 -13.19 0.74 6.37
N TYR A 54 -13.08 -0.55 6.02
CA TYR A 54 -12.61 -0.98 4.71
C TYR A 54 -13.65 -0.69 3.61
N GLU A 55 -13.19 -0.11 2.51
CA GLU A 55 -13.93 0.09 1.28
C GLU A 55 -13.10 -0.39 0.10
N ALA A 56 -13.74 -1.15 -0.80
CA ALA A 56 -13.11 -1.54 -2.05
C ALA A 56 -12.86 -0.30 -2.91
N LEU A 57 -11.67 -0.20 -3.49
CA LEU A 57 -11.31 0.93 -4.34
C LEU A 57 -11.55 0.58 -5.81
N ASP A 58 -12.17 1.51 -6.53
CA ASP A 58 -12.35 1.38 -7.98
C ASP A 58 -10.97 1.34 -8.67
N PRO A 59 -10.75 0.40 -9.62
CA PRO A 59 -9.49 0.31 -10.37
C PRO A 59 -9.08 1.62 -11.06
N GLN A 60 -10.02 2.45 -11.50
CA GLN A 60 -9.73 3.75 -12.12
C GLN A 60 -9.16 4.72 -11.09
N VAL A 61 -9.73 4.79 -9.89
CA VAL A 61 -9.22 5.66 -8.81
C VAL A 61 -7.82 5.22 -8.39
N TRP A 62 -7.57 3.91 -8.33
CA TRP A 62 -6.22 3.40 -8.10
C TRP A 62 -5.23 3.82 -9.21
N ALA A 63 -5.66 3.76 -10.47
CA ALA A 63 -4.85 4.21 -11.60
C ALA A 63 -4.52 5.70 -11.52
N ASP A 64 -5.47 6.53 -11.07
CA ASP A 64 -5.27 7.97 -10.87
C ASP A 64 -4.20 8.22 -9.79
N TYR A 65 -4.25 7.51 -8.65
CA TYR A 65 -3.18 7.60 -7.63
C TYR A 65 -1.81 7.18 -8.16
N MET A 66 -1.74 6.13 -8.99
CA MET A 66 -0.48 5.72 -9.62
C MET A 66 0.05 6.78 -10.59
N ALA A 67 -0.83 7.48 -11.32
CA ALA A 67 -0.43 8.55 -12.22
C ALA A 67 0.14 9.76 -11.46
N GLU A 68 -0.40 10.06 -10.28
CA GLU A 68 0.07 11.16 -9.43
C GLU A 68 1.36 10.82 -8.65
N VAL A 69 1.57 9.54 -8.30
CA VAL A 69 2.67 9.10 -7.44
C VAL A 69 3.59 8.12 -8.18
N PRO A 70 4.68 8.60 -8.81
CA PRO A 70 5.60 7.76 -9.58
C PRO A 70 6.20 6.59 -8.80
N ALA A 71 6.47 6.78 -7.51
CA ALA A 71 6.99 5.72 -6.65
C ALA A 71 5.97 4.57 -6.46
N LEU A 72 4.69 4.90 -6.40
CA LEU A 72 3.60 3.92 -6.34
C LEU A 72 3.50 3.14 -7.65
N ALA A 73 3.53 3.83 -8.79
CA ALA A 73 3.56 3.19 -10.11
C ALA A 73 4.78 2.26 -10.27
N GLN A 74 5.95 2.69 -9.81
CA GLN A 74 7.16 1.87 -9.86
C GLN A 74 7.04 0.63 -8.97
N MET A 75 6.46 0.76 -7.78
CA MET A 75 6.18 -0.36 -6.88
C MET A 75 5.23 -1.37 -7.54
N ALA A 76 4.12 -0.89 -8.09
CA ALA A 76 3.15 -1.73 -8.80
C ALA A 76 3.78 -2.46 -10.00
N ASN A 77 4.69 -1.81 -10.73
CA ASN A 77 5.39 -2.44 -11.84
C ASN A 77 6.38 -3.54 -11.38
N ILE A 78 7.11 -3.30 -10.29
CA ILE A 78 8.01 -4.31 -9.70
C ILE A 78 7.21 -5.54 -9.24
N LEU A 79 6.02 -5.31 -8.70
CA LEU A 79 5.16 -6.36 -8.15
C LEU A 79 4.11 -6.87 -9.14
N GLN A 80 4.14 -6.44 -10.40
CA GLN A 80 3.17 -6.81 -11.44
C GLN A 80 2.95 -8.33 -11.60
N PRO A 81 3.96 -9.20 -11.41
CA PRO A 81 3.75 -10.65 -11.47
C PRO A 81 2.86 -11.22 -10.36
N TYR A 82 2.66 -10.49 -9.26
CA TYR A 82 1.97 -10.99 -8.08
C TYR A 82 0.51 -10.49 -8.03
N PRO A 83 -0.45 -11.37 -7.70
CA PRO A 83 -1.83 -10.95 -7.49
C PRO A 83 -1.92 -9.88 -6.40
N PHE A 84 -2.72 -8.85 -6.65
CA PHE A 84 -2.90 -7.77 -5.70
C PHE A 84 -4.36 -7.34 -5.57
N THR A 85 -4.66 -6.71 -4.44
CA THR A 85 -5.94 -6.07 -4.15
C THR A 85 -5.66 -4.66 -3.67
N CYS A 86 -6.41 -3.68 -4.18
CA CYS A 86 -6.37 -2.32 -3.67
C CYS A 86 -7.67 -1.97 -2.94
N GLY A 87 -7.59 -0.98 -2.06
CA GLY A 87 -8.71 -0.56 -1.24
C GLY A 87 -8.35 0.68 -0.45
N ILE A 88 -9.34 1.21 0.24
CA ILE A 88 -9.13 2.24 1.24
C ILE A 88 -9.66 1.81 2.59
N TYR A 89 -9.02 2.28 3.64
CA TYR A 89 -9.62 2.32 4.98
C TYR A 89 -10.03 3.76 5.21
N ARG A 90 -11.32 4.04 5.34
CA ARG A 90 -11.86 5.40 5.44
C ARG A 90 -12.42 5.66 6.84
N GLN A 91 -12.07 6.80 7.42
CA GLN A 91 -12.70 7.32 8.64
C GLN A 91 -13.88 8.21 8.24
N ASP A 92 -13.63 9.15 7.32
CA ASP A 92 -14.62 10.12 6.83
C ASP A 92 -14.25 10.65 5.41
N GLU A 93 -14.86 11.76 5.01
CA GLU A 93 -14.62 12.41 3.71
C GLU A 93 -13.24 13.08 3.61
N VAL A 94 -12.54 13.29 4.72
CA VAL A 94 -11.25 14.02 4.76
C VAL A 94 -10.07 13.16 5.18
N SER A 95 -10.28 11.98 5.78
CA SER A 95 -9.19 11.09 6.23
C SER A 95 -9.40 9.62 5.80
N TRP A 96 -8.43 9.10 5.06
CA TRP A 96 -8.41 7.68 4.64
C TRP A 96 -7.00 7.16 4.36
N TRP A 97 -6.82 5.85 4.50
CA TRP A 97 -5.61 5.14 4.09
C TRP A 97 -5.79 4.51 2.72
N ILE A 98 -4.95 4.89 1.76
CA ILE A 98 -4.82 4.22 0.47
C ILE A 98 -3.98 2.97 0.66
N CYS A 99 -4.48 1.82 0.21
CA CYS A 99 -3.89 0.53 0.49
C CYS A 99 -3.74 -0.35 -0.76
N ALA A 100 -2.65 -1.10 -0.82
CA ALA A 100 -2.47 -2.21 -1.74
C ALA A 100 -1.86 -3.41 -1.04
N PHE A 101 -2.42 -4.58 -1.31
CA PHE A 101 -2.00 -5.85 -0.74
C PHE A 101 -1.56 -6.78 -1.86
N TRP A 102 -0.35 -7.32 -1.77
CA TRP A 102 0.15 -8.37 -2.66
C TRP A 102 0.24 -9.68 -1.90
N ALA A 103 -0.39 -10.71 -2.44
CA ALA A 103 -0.37 -12.04 -1.86
C ALA A 103 0.98 -12.72 -2.12
N ALA A 104 1.47 -13.44 -1.11
CA ALA A 104 2.68 -14.24 -1.20
C ALA A 104 2.56 -15.25 -2.34
N GLN A 105 3.63 -15.32 -3.12
CA GLN A 105 3.93 -16.40 -4.05
C GLN A 105 5.32 -16.94 -3.68
N GLU A 106 5.72 -18.07 -4.25
CA GLU A 106 7.01 -18.71 -3.95
C GLU A 106 8.18 -17.70 -4.03
N ASP A 107 8.18 -16.87 -5.07
CA ASP A 107 9.22 -15.86 -5.31
C ASP A 107 9.10 -14.62 -4.41
N LEU A 108 7.90 -14.22 -3.98
CA LEU A 108 7.70 -13.08 -3.07
C LEU A 108 7.98 -13.44 -1.61
N GLY A 109 7.71 -14.70 -1.22
CA GLY A 109 7.98 -15.26 0.09
C GLY A 109 7.10 -14.78 1.25
N THR A 110 6.41 -13.64 1.12
CA THR A 110 5.52 -13.08 2.16
C THR A 110 4.43 -12.19 1.56
N ASN A 111 3.33 -11.98 2.28
CA ASN A 111 2.36 -10.97 1.88
C ASN A 111 2.94 -9.58 2.16
N LEU A 112 2.65 -8.65 1.26
CA LEU A 112 3.04 -7.25 1.38
C LEU A 112 1.78 -6.40 1.50
N LEU A 113 1.78 -5.49 2.46
CA LEU A 113 0.76 -4.45 2.59
C LEU A 113 1.42 -3.08 2.49
N LEU A 114 1.13 -2.36 1.42
CA LEU A 114 1.36 -0.94 1.33
C LEU A 114 0.16 -0.20 1.95
N ARG A 115 0.43 0.77 2.80
CA ARG A 115 -0.56 1.73 3.29
C ARG A 115 0.04 3.14 3.29
N ALA A 116 -0.74 4.11 2.85
CA ALA A 116 -0.38 5.53 2.91
C ALA A 116 -1.60 6.32 3.40
N HIS A 117 -1.42 7.12 4.44
CA HIS A 117 -2.50 7.95 4.98
C HIS A 117 -2.65 9.18 4.10
N ARG A 118 -3.88 9.51 3.71
CA ARG A 118 -4.25 10.75 3.02
C ARG A 118 -5.21 11.54 3.89
N VAL A 119 -4.95 12.84 3.95
CA VAL A 119 -5.80 13.82 4.62
C VAL A 119 -6.06 14.96 3.65
N GLU A 120 -7.32 15.30 3.39
CA GLU A 120 -7.70 16.48 2.61
C GLU A 120 -7.86 17.70 3.51
N THR A 121 -7.38 18.85 3.04
CA THR A 121 -7.38 20.15 3.72
C THR A 121 -8.35 21.13 3.10
#